data_AF-A0A1I7FIX7-F1
#
_entry.id   AF-A0A1I7FIX7-F1
#
_cell.length_a   1.000
_cell.length_b   1.000
_cell.length_c   1.000
_cell.angle_alpha   90.00
_cell.angle_beta   90.00
_cell.angle_gamma   90.00
#
_symmetry.space_group_name_H-M   'P 1'
#
loop_
_entity.id
_entity.type
_entity.pdbx_description
1 polymer ?
#
loop_
_entity_poly.entity_id
_entity_poly.type
_entity_poly.pdbx_seq_one_letter_code
_entity_poly.pdbx_strand_id
1 'polypeptide(L)'
;MLEQKIKLIDKTMTNIDKLQTKYDKKFVDDLNDIGRQIISDFYSSYEPHLYHRKGSLKDVFRVTMSKDHVLTYEFSESFLTASHRVSNEYIYDIAFIKGWHGGAPKSSYQWSPVDSQTLYYRDPPPGNGGPAYVKWGRVAERTESPRDRMVEEMDASIEQNLYEMQKQLDDITDYLKRHL
;
A
#
# COMPACT_ATOMS: atom_id res chain seq x y z
N MET A 1 -15.06 19.52 46.84
CA MET A 1 -13.76 19.80 46.17
C MET A 1 -13.13 18.55 45.55
N LEU A 2 -13.00 17.43 46.28
CA LEU A 2 -12.39 16.20 45.73
C LEU A 2 -13.20 15.59 44.57
N GLU A 3 -14.52 15.50 44.70
CA GLU A 3 -15.41 14.97 43.63
C GLU A 3 -15.35 15.78 42.33
N GLN A 4 -15.20 17.10 42.42
CA GLN A 4 -15.04 17.97 41.26
C GLN A 4 -13.70 17.74 40.56
N LYS A 5 -12.63 17.49 41.33
CA LYS A 5 -11.31 17.14 40.79
C LYS A 5 -11.34 15.78 40.08
N ILE A 6 -11.99 14.77 40.66
CA ILE A 6 -12.16 13.44 40.05
C ILE A 6 -12.92 13.55 38.72
N LYS A 7 -14.06 14.24 38.70
CA LYS A 7 -14.82 14.48 37.46
C LYS A 7 -14.01 15.17 36.36
N LEU A 8 -13.13 16.10 36.74
CA LEU A 8 -12.26 16.79 35.78
C LEU A 8 -11.20 15.85 35.21
N ILE A 9 -10.60 14.99 36.04
CA ILE A 9 -9.63 13.97 35.60
C ILE A 9 -10.30 12.99 34.63
N ASP A 10 -11.46 12.43 34.98
CA ASP A 10 -12.18 11.48 34.13
C ASP A 10 -12.52 12.08 32.76
N LYS A 11 -12.99 13.33 32.76
CA LYS A 11 -13.28 14.06 31.52
C LYS A 11 -12.03 14.30 30.68
N THR A 12 -10.90 14.58 31.33
CA THR A 12 -9.62 14.83 30.66
C THR A 12 -9.11 13.54 30.01
N MET A 13 -9.10 12.43 30.75
CA MET A 13 -8.72 11.11 30.22
C MET A 13 -9.60 10.70 29.03
N THR A 14 -10.92 10.87 29.16
CA THR A 14 -11.86 10.60 28.05
C THR A 14 -11.56 11.43 26.80
N ASN A 15 -11.15 12.69 26.97
CA ASN A 15 -10.80 13.55 25.83
C ASN A 15 -9.47 13.13 25.19
N ILE A 16 -8.48 12.71 25.99
CA ILE A 16 -7.20 12.19 25.50
C ILE A 16 -7.45 10.93 24.65
N ASP A 17 -8.24 9.97 25.14
CA ASP A 17 -8.54 8.74 24.41
C ASP A 17 -9.21 9.02 23.05
N LYS A 18 -10.13 9.99 23.00
CA LYS A 18 -10.80 10.42 21.77
C LYS A 18 -9.83 11.06 20.78
N LEU A 19 -8.89 11.88 21.27
CA LEU A 19 -7.88 12.51 20.43
C LEU A 19 -6.92 11.46 19.87
N GLN A 20 -6.47 10.52 20.70
CA GLN A 20 -5.61 9.42 20.26
C GLN A 20 -6.30 8.57 19.19
N THR A 21 -7.56 8.16 19.42
CA THR A 21 -8.33 7.39 18.43
C THR A 21 -8.47 8.11 17.10
N LYS A 22 -8.70 9.44 17.14
CA LYS A 22 -8.80 10.25 15.91
C LYS A 22 -7.46 10.34 15.18
N TYR A 23 -6.37 10.48 15.93
CA TYR A 23 -5.02 10.53 15.39
C TYR A 23 -4.63 9.22 14.72
N ASP A 24 -4.79 8.10 15.43
CA ASP A 24 -4.49 6.76 14.90
C ASP A 24 -5.23 6.48 13.61
N LYS A 25 -6.54 6.80 13.59
CA LYS A 25 -7.35 6.64 12.38
C LYS A 25 -6.79 7.46 11.22
N LYS A 26 -6.49 8.74 11.46
CA LYS A 26 -5.94 9.60 10.40
C LYS A 26 -4.61 9.05 9.89
N PHE A 27 -3.73 8.62 10.78
CA PHE A 27 -2.42 8.09 10.42
C PHE A 27 -2.52 6.81 9.60
N VAL A 28 -3.41 5.89 9.99
CA VAL A 28 -3.73 4.69 9.19
C VAL A 28 -4.31 5.05 7.82
N ASP A 29 -5.22 6.03 7.76
CA ASP A 29 -5.80 6.49 6.49
C ASP A 29 -4.72 7.08 5.56
N ASP A 30 -3.82 7.91 6.09
CA ASP A 30 -2.71 8.52 5.34
C ASP A 30 -1.77 7.46 4.74
N LEU A 31 -1.38 6.45 5.53
CA LEU A 31 -0.54 5.34 5.05
C LEU A 31 -1.26 4.50 3.99
N ASN A 32 -2.57 4.25 4.16
CA ASN A 32 -3.35 3.59 3.13
C ASN A 32 -3.40 4.40 1.82
N ASP A 33 -3.44 5.73 1.90
CA ASP A 33 -3.46 6.58 0.72
C ASP A 33 -2.11 6.62 -0.01
N ILE A 34 -0.98 6.61 0.72
CA ILE A 34 0.36 6.43 0.14
C ILE A 34 0.40 5.16 -0.72
N GLY A 35 0.00 4.02 -0.18
CA GLY A 35 0.02 2.77 -0.94
C GLY A 35 -0.92 2.81 -2.16
N ARG A 36 -2.12 3.38 -2.03
CA ARG A 36 -3.04 3.52 -3.18
C ARG A 36 -2.46 4.41 -4.27
N GLN A 37 -1.73 5.45 -3.90
CA GLN A 37 -1.07 6.36 -4.85
C GLN A 37 0.07 5.64 -5.56
N ILE A 38 0.92 4.89 -4.86
CA ILE A 38 2.01 4.11 -5.46
C ILE A 38 1.47 3.11 -6.51
N ILE A 39 0.38 2.40 -6.22
CA ILE A 39 -0.27 1.52 -7.23
C ILE A 39 -0.79 2.33 -8.42
N SER A 40 -1.34 3.52 -8.17
CA SER A 40 -1.84 4.39 -9.22
C SER A 40 -0.72 4.89 -10.14
N ASP A 41 0.40 5.30 -9.56
CA ASP A 41 1.61 5.74 -10.26
C ASP A 41 2.19 4.59 -11.09
N PHE A 42 2.30 3.40 -10.48
CA PHE A 42 2.74 2.19 -11.16
C PHE A 42 1.92 1.98 -12.44
N TYR A 43 0.59 1.89 -12.35
CA TYR A 43 -0.24 1.70 -13.54
C TYR A 43 -0.26 2.85 -14.54
N SER A 44 0.24 4.03 -14.17
CA SER A 44 0.33 5.20 -15.04
C SER A 44 1.71 5.34 -15.70
N SER A 45 2.70 4.56 -15.27
CA SER A 45 4.10 4.68 -15.70
C SER A 45 4.45 3.99 -17.03
N TYR A 46 3.52 3.22 -17.63
CA TYR A 46 3.80 2.40 -18.83
C TYR A 46 2.83 2.69 -19.98
N GLU A 47 3.31 2.62 -21.22
CA GLU A 47 2.54 2.92 -22.46
C GLU A 47 2.82 1.87 -23.55
N PRO A 48 1.81 1.23 -24.18
CA PRO A 48 0.40 1.55 -24.07
C PRO A 48 -0.27 0.86 -22.88
N HIS A 49 -1.31 1.50 -22.36
CA HIS A 49 -2.19 0.96 -21.32
C HIS A 49 -3.07 -0.20 -21.84
N LEU A 50 -2.44 -1.28 -22.30
CA LEU A 50 -3.10 -2.41 -22.97
C LEU A 50 -4.00 -3.22 -22.04
N TYR A 51 -3.79 -3.12 -20.72
CA TYR A 51 -4.51 -3.89 -19.73
C TYR A 51 -5.07 -2.96 -18.66
N HIS A 52 -6.39 -2.76 -18.68
CA HIS A 52 -7.11 -2.07 -17.61
C HIS A 52 -7.18 -2.95 -16.34
N ARG A 53 -6.05 -3.08 -15.64
CA ARG A 53 -5.91 -3.87 -14.40
C ARG A 53 -5.88 -3.00 -13.14
N LYS A 54 -6.19 -1.71 -13.28
CA LYS A 54 -5.94 -0.65 -12.30
C LYS A 54 -6.69 -0.81 -10.95
N GLY A 55 -7.74 -1.62 -10.90
CA GLY A 55 -8.65 -1.69 -9.75
C GLY A 55 -8.10 -2.48 -8.55
N SER A 56 -7.94 -3.79 -8.69
CA SER A 56 -7.81 -4.67 -7.54
C SER A 56 -6.44 -4.67 -6.88
N LEU A 57 -5.38 -4.23 -7.57
CA LEU A 57 -4.04 -4.22 -6.95
C LEU A 57 -3.95 -3.23 -5.79
N LYS A 58 -4.85 -2.24 -5.73
CA LYS A 58 -4.99 -1.34 -4.59
C LYS A 58 -5.46 -2.05 -3.31
N ASP A 59 -6.03 -3.25 -3.44
CA ASP A 59 -6.51 -4.04 -2.30
C ASP A 59 -5.43 -4.95 -1.73
N VAL A 60 -4.28 -5.09 -2.39
CA VAL A 60 -3.22 -6.07 -2.07
C VAL A 60 -2.54 -5.82 -0.73
N PHE A 61 -2.76 -4.65 -0.15
CA PHE A 61 -2.16 -4.22 1.08
C PHE A 61 -3.21 -3.63 2.01
N ARG A 62 -2.95 -3.69 3.31
CA ARG A 62 -3.80 -3.08 4.34
C ARG A 62 -2.95 -2.57 5.47
N VAL A 63 -3.22 -1.34 5.90
CA VAL A 63 -2.66 -0.78 7.12
C VAL A 63 -3.75 -0.74 8.19
N THR A 64 -3.42 -1.21 9.39
CA THR A 64 -4.32 -1.24 10.55
C THR A 64 -3.60 -0.82 11.82
N MET A 65 -4.36 -0.33 12.80
CA MET A 65 -3.87 -0.03 14.14
C MET A 65 -4.66 -0.87 15.14
N SER A 66 -3.97 -1.57 16.04
CA SER A 66 -4.60 -2.30 17.13
C SER A 66 -5.14 -1.34 18.21
N LYS A 67 -5.93 -1.87 19.16
CA LYS A 67 -6.35 -1.09 20.33
C LYS A 67 -5.20 -0.68 21.24
N ASP A 68 -4.09 -1.41 21.18
CA ASP A 68 -2.87 -1.14 21.94
C ASP A 68 -1.88 -0.27 21.14
N HIS A 69 -2.38 0.45 20.13
CA HIS A 69 -1.60 1.35 19.27
C HIS A 69 -0.44 0.67 18.53
N VAL A 70 -0.60 -0.61 18.19
CA VAL A 70 0.35 -1.34 17.34
C VAL A 70 -0.06 -1.18 15.89
N LEU A 71 0.79 -0.52 15.11
CA LEU A 71 0.63 -0.37 13.66
C LEU A 71 1.07 -1.66 12.94
N THR A 72 0.22 -2.16 12.05
CA THR A 72 0.52 -3.30 11.20
C THR A 72 0.19 -2.94 9.75
N TYR A 73 1.17 -3.10 8.86
CA TYR A 73 0.93 -3.10 7.42
C TYR A 73 1.19 -4.51 6.86
N GLU A 74 0.21 -5.03 6.13
CA GLU A 74 0.21 -6.39 5.58
C GLU A 74 0.08 -6.35 4.07
N PHE A 75 0.77 -7.29 3.41
CA PHE A 75 0.67 -7.53 1.97
C PHE A 75 0.18 -8.96 1.73
N SER A 76 -0.87 -9.13 0.94
CA SER A 76 -1.40 -10.46 0.65
C SER A 76 -2.14 -10.52 -0.69
N GLU A 77 -1.86 -11.58 -1.45
CA GLU A 77 -2.63 -11.98 -2.62
C GLU A 77 -4.10 -12.30 -2.28
N SER A 78 -4.36 -12.75 -1.05
CA SER A 78 -5.72 -13.09 -0.59
C SER A 78 -6.64 -11.86 -0.50
N PHE A 79 -6.07 -10.66 -0.45
CA PHE A 79 -6.84 -9.42 -0.43
C PHE A 79 -7.32 -9.00 -1.82
N LEU A 80 -6.77 -9.57 -2.89
CA LEU A 80 -7.22 -9.32 -4.25
C LEU A 80 -8.60 -9.95 -4.47
N THR A 81 -9.62 -9.11 -4.66
CA THR A 81 -11.02 -9.57 -4.77
C THR A 81 -11.52 -9.75 -6.20
N ALA A 82 -10.79 -9.23 -7.20
CA ALA A 82 -11.23 -9.28 -8.58
C ALA A 82 -10.92 -10.62 -9.25
N SER A 83 -11.88 -11.13 -10.02
CA SER A 83 -11.66 -12.28 -10.91
C SER A 83 -10.76 -11.85 -12.08
N HIS A 84 -9.54 -12.38 -12.09
CA HIS A 84 -8.60 -12.21 -13.20
C HIS A 84 -8.51 -13.49 -14.01
N ARG A 85 -8.10 -13.37 -15.28
CA ARG A 85 -7.76 -14.55 -16.11
C ARG A 85 -6.58 -15.35 -15.57
N VAL A 86 -5.80 -14.73 -14.68
CA VAL A 86 -4.64 -15.30 -14.00
C VAL A 86 -4.92 -15.30 -12.50
N SER A 87 -4.22 -16.12 -11.74
CA SER A 87 -4.47 -16.25 -10.31
C SER A 87 -4.03 -15.00 -9.53
N ASN A 88 -4.53 -14.86 -8.30
CA ASN A 88 -4.14 -13.75 -7.43
C ASN A 88 -2.66 -13.80 -7.07
N GLU A 89 -2.14 -15.00 -6.84
CA GLU A 89 -0.73 -15.29 -6.57
C GLU A 89 0.15 -14.75 -7.71
N TYR A 90 -0.28 -14.98 -8.96
CA TYR A 90 0.43 -14.48 -10.13
C TYR A 90 0.46 -12.95 -10.15
N ILE A 91 -0.65 -12.28 -9.87
CA ILE A 91 -0.71 -10.81 -9.90
C ILE A 91 0.11 -10.22 -8.75
N TYR A 92 0.00 -10.81 -7.57
CA TYR A 92 0.78 -10.44 -6.40
C TYR A 92 2.27 -10.53 -6.69
N ASP A 93 2.77 -11.69 -7.12
CA ASP A 93 4.20 -11.87 -7.39
C ASP A 93 4.68 -10.98 -8.54
N ILE A 94 3.96 -10.97 -9.67
CA ILE A 94 4.45 -10.37 -10.91
C ILE A 94 4.35 -8.85 -10.89
N ALA A 95 3.17 -8.32 -10.54
CA ALA A 95 2.94 -6.89 -10.58
C ALA A 95 3.37 -6.22 -9.28
N PHE A 96 2.96 -6.77 -8.13
CA PHE A 96 3.18 -6.12 -6.84
C PHE A 96 4.59 -6.33 -6.29
N ILE A 97 5.11 -7.56 -6.30
CA ILE A 97 6.46 -7.86 -5.79
C ILE A 97 7.56 -7.57 -6.81
N LYS A 98 7.32 -7.84 -8.10
CA LYS A 98 8.38 -7.76 -9.13
C LYS A 98 8.32 -6.53 -10.04
N GLY A 99 7.24 -5.76 -9.97
CA GLY A 99 7.09 -4.52 -10.72
C GLY A 99 6.86 -4.68 -12.22
N TRP A 100 6.38 -5.84 -12.68
CA TRP A 100 6.01 -6.02 -14.09
C TRP A 100 4.63 -5.47 -14.39
N HIS A 101 4.52 -4.70 -15.47
CA HIS A 101 3.25 -4.11 -15.96
C HIS A 101 2.37 -5.12 -16.72
N GLY A 102 2.40 -6.39 -16.29
CA GLY A 102 1.67 -7.51 -16.88
C GLY A 102 2.52 -8.37 -17.82
N GLY A 103 1.90 -8.84 -18.89
CA GLY A 103 2.50 -9.83 -19.80
C GLY A 103 2.40 -11.26 -19.27
N ALA A 104 2.99 -12.18 -20.04
CA ALA A 104 3.10 -13.59 -19.70
C ALA A 104 4.37 -14.18 -20.36
N PRO A 105 4.93 -15.28 -19.82
CA PRO A 105 6.09 -15.94 -20.43
C PRO A 105 5.74 -16.55 -21.80
N LYS A 106 6.68 -16.49 -22.74
CA LYS A 106 6.50 -17.03 -24.11
C LYS A 106 6.32 -18.54 -24.14
N SER A 107 6.98 -19.26 -23.24
CA SER A 107 6.89 -20.72 -23.12
C SER A 107 5.71 -21.13 -22.25
N SER A 108 5.05 -22.23 -22.63
CA SER A 108 4.01 -22.91 -21.83
C SER A 108 4.52 -23.51 -20.52
N TYR A 109 5.84 -23.41 -20.24
CA TYR A 109 6.41 -23.84 -18.97
C TYR A 109 6.06 -22.85 -17.86
N GLN A 110 4.86 -23.06 -17.34
CA GLN A 110 4.28 -22.48 -16.12
C GLN A 110 5.14 -22.74 -14.85
N TRP A 111 6.31 -23.37 -14.98
CA TRP A 111 7.13 -23.92 -13.89
C TRP A 111 8.59 -23.42 -13.85
N SER A 112 9.02 -22.53 -14.74
CA SER A 112 10.33 -21.87 -14.54
C SER A 112 10.24 -20.86 -13.38
N PRO A 113 11.27 -20.70 -12.54
CA PRO A 113 11.30 -19.64 -11.54
C PRO A 113 11.04 -18.29 -12.23
N VAL A 114 10.00 -17.60 -11.80
CA VAL A 114 9.55 -16.32 -12.38
C VAL A 114 10.68 -15.29 -12.42
N ASP A 115 11.65 -15.41 -11.51
CA ASP A 115 12.81 -14.54 -11.35
C ASP A 115 13.74 -14.50 -12.58
N SER A 116 13.62 -15.48 -13.49
CA SER A 116 14.36 -15.56 -14.75
C SER A 116 13.51 -15.28 -15.99
N GLN A 117 12.20 -15.05 -15.83
CA GLN A 117 11.28 -14.99 -16.95
C GLN A 117 11.12 -13.56 -17.48
N THR A 118 11.54 -13.34 -18.72
CA THR A 118 11.11 -12.17 -19.47
C THR A 118 9.63 -12.32 -19.82
N LEU A 119 8.79 -11.39 -19.38
CA LEU A 119 7.38 -11.35 -19.72
C LEU A 119 7.16 -10.59 -21.01
N TYR A 120 6.15 -11.00 -21.79
CA TYR A 120 5.82 -10.39 -23.06
C TYR A 120 4.34 -10.02 -23.10
N TYR A 121 4.03 -8.89 -23.73
CA TYR A 121 2.67 -8.56 -24.07
C TYR A 121 2.17 -9.42 -25.24
N ARG A 122 0.86 -9.61 -25.29
CA ARG A 122 0.19 -10.26 -26.43
C ARG A 122 -0.21 -9.21 -27.45
N ASP A 123 -0.14 -9.56 -28.73
CA ASP A 123 -0.34 -8.65 -29.87
C ASP A 123 -1.29 -9.29 -30.91
N PRO A 124 -2.12 -8.52 -31.65
CA PRO A 124 -2.44 -7.12 -31.42
C PRO A 124 -3.28 -6.94 -30.14
N PRO A 125 -3.23 -5.75 -29.51
CA PRO A 125 -4.14 -5.45 -28.42
C PRO A 125 -5.60 -5.41 -28.88
N PRO A 126 -6.56 -5.54 -27.96
CA PRO A 126 -7.98 -5.43 -28.29
C PRO A 126 -8.29 -4.04 -28.85
N GLY A 127 -9.29 -3.97 -29.74
CA GLY A 127 -9.69 -2.71 -30.38
C GLY A 127 -8.94 -2.36 -31.66
N ASN A 128 -7.95 -3.15 -32.08
CA ASN A 128 -7.17 -2.90 -33.30
C ASN A 128 -7.83 -3.44 -34.59
N GLY A 129 -9.16 -3.59 -34.64
CA GLY A 129 -9.89 -4.04 -35.84
C GLY A 129 -9.67 -5.49 -36.29
N GLY A 130 -8.99 -6.32 -35.51
CA GLY A 130 -8.71 -7.74 -35.79
C GLY A 130 -8.68 -8.60 -34.53
N PRO A 131 -8.41 -9.92 -34.66
CA PRO A 131 -8.37 -10.82 -33.51
C PRO A 131 -7.25 -10.43 -32.54
N ALA A 132 -7.62 -10.14 -31.29
CA ALA A 132 -6.69 -9.72 -30.25
C ALA A 132 -5.86 -10.90 -29.72
N TYR A 133 -4.65 -10.61 -29.26
CA TYR A 133 -3.78 -11.51 -28.52
C TYR A 133 -3.32 -12.79 -29.26
N VAL A 134 -3.29 -12.75 -30.59
CA VAL A 134 -3.00 -13.94 -31.43
C VAL A 134 -1.53 -14.34 -31.47
N LYS A 135 -0.60 -13.45 -31.11
CA LYS A 135 0.84 -13.73 -31.06
C LYS A 135 1.51 -13.06 -29.87
N TRP A 136 2.73 -13.47 -29.59
CA TRP A 136 3.60 -12.77 -28.65
C TRP A 136 4.13 -11.50 -29.30
N GLY A 137 4.00 -10.39 -28.60
CA GLY A 137 4.52 -9.08 -28.99
C GLY A 137 5.85 -8.76 -28.31
N ARG A 138 6.01 -7.49 -27.97
CA ARG A 138 7.19 -6.96 -27.28
C ARG A 138 7.29 -7.41 -25.82
N VAL A 139 8.46 -7.20 -25.23
CA VAL A 139 8.72 -7.41 -23.80
C VAL A 139 7.79 -6.49 -22.98
N ALA A 140 7.23 -7.02 -21.90
CA ALA A 140 6.42 -6.26 -20.96
C ALA A 140 7.31 -5.27 -20.19
N GLU A 141 6.76 -4.13 -19.82
CA GLU A 141 7.54 -3.14 -19.05
C GLU A 141 7.71 -3.61 -17.61
N ARG A 142 8.87 -3.26 -17.03
CA ARG A 142 9.19 -3.50 -15.63
C ARG A 142 9.71 -2.21 -15.03
N THR A 143 9.14 -1.82 -13.91
CA THR A 143 9.61 -0.70 -13.09
C THR A 143 10.02 -1.22 -11.72
N GLU A 144 10.32 -0.30 -10.82
CA GLU A 144 10.39 -0.60 -9.40
C GLU A 144 9.14 -1.36 -8.91
N SER A 145 9.37 -2.24 -7.94
CA SER A 145 8.35 -3.00 -7.25
C SER A 145 7.45 -2.06 -6.45
N PRO A 146 6.13 -2.08 -6.67
CA PRO A 146 5.20 -1.34 -5.81
C PRO A 146 5.35 -1.71 -4.33
N ARG A 147 5.64 -2.97 -4.02
CA ARG A 147 5.86 -3.42 -2.64
C ARG A 147 7.07 -2.75 -2.02
N ASP A 148 8.20 -2.70 -2.73
CA ASP A 148 9.42 -2.13 -2.18
C ASP A 148 9.29 -0.62 -2.00
N ARG A 149 8.71 0.08 -3.00
CA ARG A 149 8.40 1.51 -2.90
C ARG A 149 7.42 1.81 -1.76
N MET A 150 6.42 0.96 -1.53
CA MET A 150 5.50 1.10 -0.39
C MET A 150 6.21 0.99 0.94
N VAL A 151 7.07 -0.02 1.11
CA VAL A 151 7.83 -0.19 2.36
C VAL A 151 8.68 1.05 2.62
N GLU A 152 9.41 1.53 1.61
CA GLU A 152 10.24 2.73 1.75
C GLU A 152 9.43 3.98 2.12
N GLU A 153 8.36 4.30 1.37
CA GLU A 153 7.57 5.51 1.63
C GLU A 153 6.78 5.43 2.95
N MET A 154 6.27 4.25 3.32
CA MET A 154 5.56 4.05 4.59
C MET A 154 6.51 4.12 5.78
N ASP A 155 7.68 3.46 5.71
CA ASP A 155 8.66 3.51 6.79
C ASP A 155 9.16 4.94 7.02
N ALA A 156 9.45 5.69 5.94
CA ALA A 156 9.81 7.11 6.05
C ALA A 156 8.70 7.96 6.70
N SER A 157 7.43 7.70 6.33
CA SER A 157 6.29 8.39 6.94
C SER A 157 6.12 8.04 8.42
N ILE A 158 6.42 6.79 8.82
CA ILE A 158 6.37 6.35 10.21
C ILE A 158 7.47 7.01 11.03
N GLU A 159 8.70 7.02 10.53
CA GLU A 159 9.84 7.65 11.21
C GLU A 159 9.60 9.14 11.45
N GLN A 160 9.11 9.86 10.43
CA GLN A 160 8.78 11.27 10.55
C GLN A 160 7.68 11.51 11.61
N ASN A 161 6.67 10.64 11.64
CA ASN A 161 5.58 10.74 12.60
C ASN A 161 6.06 10.53 14.04
N LEU A 162 6.91 9.52 14.27
CA LEU A 162 7.52 9.26 15.57
C LEU A 162 8.40 10.41 16.04
N TYR A 163 9.17 11.02 15.13
CA TYR A 163 9.97 12.20 15.42
C TYR A 163 9.11 13.38 15.87
N GLU A 164 8.01 13.66 15.18
CA GLU A 164 7.08 14.75 15.53
C GLU A 164 6.39 14.50 16.88
N MET A 165 5.98 13.26 17.15
CA MET A 165 5.39 12.88 18.44
C MET A 165 6.39 13.06 19.60
N GLN A 166 7.64 12.62 19.42
CA GLN A 166 8.68 12.79 20.44
C GLN A 166 8.92 14.27 20.75
N LYS A 167 9.01 15.11 19.71
CA LYS A 167 9.18 16.55 19.87
C LYS A 167 8.03 17.19 20.66
N GLN A 168 6.79 16.82 20.36
CA GLN A 168 5.62 17.32 21.11
C GLN A 168 5.66 16.90 22.58
N LEU A 169 6.07 15.66 22.86
CA LEU A 169 6.21 15.15 24.22
C LEU A 169 7.28 15.92 25.00
N ASP A 170 8.41 16.23 24.36
CA ASP A 170 9.49 17.01 24.95
C ASP A 170 9.01 18.44 25.28
N ASP A 171 8.30 19.09 24.34
CA ASP A 171 7.74 20.43 24.53
C ASP A 171 6.74 20.49 25.71
N ILE A 172 5.87 19.47 25.83
CA ILE A 172 4.93 19.34 26.94
C ILE A 172 5.69 19.14 28.26
N THR A 173 6.68 18.26 28.26
CA THR A 173 7.49 17.95 29.44
C THR A 173 8.22 19.20 29.95
N ASP A 174 8.80 19.98 29.05
CA ASP A 174 9.50 21.22 29.38
C ASP A 174 8.55 22.34 29.80
N TYR A 175 7.34 22.40 29.23
CA TYR A 175 6.29 23.27 29.76
C TYR A 175 5.94 22.92 31.20
N LEU A 176 5.69 21.64 31.49
CA LEU A 176 5.33 21.17 32.83
C LEU A 176 6.44 21.46 33.85
N LYS A 177 7.70 21.15 33.53
CA LYS A 177 8.86 21.46 34.40
C LYS A 177 9.02 22.93 34.75
N ARG A 178 8.54 23.84 33.88
CA ARG A 178 8.65 25.29 34.10
C ARG A 178 7.49 25.87 34.91
N HIS A 179 6.37 25.17 35.02
CA HIS A 179 5.12 25.72 35.55
C HIS A 179 4.51 24.89 36.71
N LEU A 180 5.12 23.75 37.04
CA LEU A 180 4.80 22.92 38.21
C LEU A 180 6.03 22.81 39.12
#